data_AF-A0A8S1H868-F1
#
_entry.id   AF-A0A8S1H868-F1
#
_cell.length_a   1.000
_cell.length_b   1.000
_cell.length_c   1.000
_cell.angle_alpha   90.00
_cell.angle_beta   90.00
_cell.angle_gamma   90.00
#
_symmetry.space_group_name_H-M   'P 1'
#
loop_
_entity.id
_entity.type
_entity.pdbx_description
1 polymer ?
#
loop_
_entity_poly.entity_id
_entity_poly.type
_entity_poly.pdbx_seq_one_letter_code
_entity_poly.pdbx_strand_id
1 'polypeptide(L)'
;MQRSLPRLVRQGNLLSGIFSRSKETTPQLTKEEQSKLREALPTLRSAETSKATSSGQEVYFNPDDLLESRVDADSIRARGFLKHRHNYTPSLDVQEKVENAAKSILSAAKIKTEDVLEYKFEDGKNEVKFELLTKLGRLFNHWPGNAKLLHFETVKDVVDFYSTPVQNITSYSQMARSENKPKNVHILEQAVRFNPEDTEMYHGGVTAFPGTGGEVFSLRQKRLLRQFRPKKDWFDYEDQTFEYSKVDKDMPWDPEVARQMDRYPDKRYNLQTKKFTRIRN
;
A
#
# COMPACT_ATOMS: atom_id res chain seq x y z
N MET A 1 -6.20 -12.47 26.27
CA MET A 1 -6.95 -12.21 25.02
C MET A 1 -6.43 -13.12 23.93
N GLN A 2 -7.19 -14.17 23.60
CA GLN A 2 -6.81 -15.17 22.59
C GLN A 2 -7.02 -14.59 21.19
N ARG A 3 -5.97 -14.56 20.37
CA ARG A 3 -6.03 -14.17 18.96
C ARG A 3 -6.26 -15.43 18.13
N SER A 4 -7.43 -15.53 17.50
CA SER A 4 -7.70 -16.57 16.50
C SER A 4 -6.86 -16.30 15.25
N LEU A 5 -5.99 -17.24 14.90
CA LEU A 5 -5.26 -17.23 13.64
C LEU A 5 -6.14 -17.89 12.57
N PRO A 6 -6.28 -17.32 11.36
CA PRO A 6 -6.87 -18.05 10.25
C PRO A 6 -5.93 -19.17 9.82
N ARG A 7 -6.30 -20.43 10.11
CA ARG A 7 -5.67 -21.64 9.55
C ARG A 7 -6.13 -21.80 8.10
N LEU A 8 -5.26 -21.52 7.14
CA LEU A 8 -5.42 -22.02 5.78
C LEU A 8 -5.16 -23.53 5.78
N VAL A 9 -6.22 -24.33 5.90
CA VAL A 9 -6.18 -25.76 5.62
C VAL A 9 -6.18 -25.92 4.10
N ARG A 10 -5.00 -26.04 3.49
CA ARG A 10 -4.90 -26.63 2.16
C ARG A 10 -5.24 -28.12 2.32
N GLN A 11 -6.42 -28.53 1.87
CA GLN A 11 -6.64 -29.96 1.60
C GLN A 11 -5.65 -30.37 0.52
N GLY A 12 -4.68 -31.19 0.91
CA GLY A 12 -3.73 -31.80 0.00
C GLY A 12 -4.44 -32.89 -0.80
N ASN A 13 -4.76 -32.60 -2.05
CA ASN A 13 -4.92 -33.67 -3.02
C ASN A 13 -3.51 -34.14 -3.41
N LEU A 14 -3.17 -35.35 -2.95
CA LEU A 14 -2.04 -36.13 -3.42
C LEU A 14 -2.22 -36.40 -4.91
N LEU A 15 -1.56 -35.61 -5.76
CA LEU A 15 -1.29 -36.01 -7.13
C LEU A 15 0.18 -36.40 -7.20
N SER A 16 0.38 -37.70 -7.35
CA SER A 16 1.64 -38.37 -7.62
C SER A 16 2.38 -37.70 -8.77
N GLY A 17 3.60 -37.24 -8.51
CA GLY A 17 4.59 -37.12 -9.57
C GLY A 17 5.00 -38.51 -10.04
N ILE A 18 5.21 -38.67 -11.34
CA ILE A 18 6.32 -39.40 -11.97
C ILE A 18 6.28 -39.07 -13.48
N PHE A 19 7.37 -38.47 -13.95
CA PHE A 19 7.88 -38.46 -15.31
C PHE A 19 7.04 -39.12 -16.42
N SER A 20 6.34 -38.31 -17.21
CA SER A 20 6.37 -38.42 -18.68
C SER A 20 5.94 -37.09 -19.29
N ARG A 21 6.67 -36.68 -20.32
CA ARG A 21 6.49 -35.41 -21.02
C ARG A 21 5.61 -35.71 -22.25
N SER A 22 4.29 -35.60 -22.11
CA SER A 22 3.36 -35.53 -23.24
C SER A 22 2.70 -34.14 -23.25
N LYS A 23 2.70 -33.50 -24.42
CA LYS A 23 1.92 -32.28 -24.65
C LYS A 23 0.43 -32.66 -24.61
N GLU A 24 -0.18 -32.59 -23.43
CA GLU A 24 -1.63 -32.71 -23.32
C GLU A 24 -2.26 -31.39 -23.77
N THR A 25 -2.87 -31.42 -24.95
CA THR A 25 -3.86 -30.42 -25.35
C THR A 25 -4.99 -30.47 -24.35
N THR A 26 -5.19 -29.39 -23.59
CA THR A 26 -6.36 -29.26 -22.71
C THR A 26 -7.63 -29.52 -23.54
N PRO A 27 -8.47 -30.49 -23.19
CA PRO A 27 -9.71 -30.73 -23.93
C PRO A 27 -10.57 -29.48 -23.83
N GLN A 28 -10.80 -28.82 -24.96
CA GLN A 28 -11.73 -27.70 -25.02
C GLN A 28 -13.13 -28.27 -24.78
N LEU A 29 -13.78 -27.80 -23.70
CA LEU A 29 -15.15 -28.20 -23.40
C LEU A 29 -16.04 -27.95 -24.61
N THR A 30 -16.89 -28.92 -24.92
CA THR A 30 -17.86 -28.80 -26.01
C THR A 30 -18.80 -27.64 -25.72
N LYS A 31 -19.37 -27.03 -26.78
CA LYS A 31 -20.24 -25.85 -26.63
C LYS A 31 -21.46 -26.13 -25.72
N GLU A 32 -21.91 -27.38 -25.69
CA GLU A 32 -23.00 -27.84 -24.83
C GLU A 32 -22.59 -27.96 -23.35
N GLU A 33 -21.36 -28.34 -23.06
CA GLU A 33 -20.84 -28.34 -21.69
C GLU A 33 -20.62 -26.91 -21.18
N GLN A 34 -20.18 -26.01 -22.07
CA GLN A 34 -20.03 -24.58 -21.75
C GLN A 34 -21.37 -23.91 -21.46
N SER A 35 -22.45 -24.26 -22.18
CA SER A 35 -23.79 -23.71 -21.92
C SER A 35 -24.36 -24.23 -20.60
N LYS A 36 -24.23 -25.54 -20.33
CA LYS A 36 -24.65 -26.14 -19.05
C LYS A 36 -23.90 -25.53 -17.86
N LEU A 37 -22.60 -25.25 -18.00
CA LEU A 37 -21.83 -24.53 -16.98
C LEU A 37 -22.32 -23.09 -16.79
N ARG A 38 -22.61 -22.37 -17.88
CA ARG A 38 -23.16 -21.01 -17.79
C ARG A 38 -24.52 -20.95 -17.10
N GLU A 39 -25.35 -21.98 -17.26
CA GLU A 39 -26.63 -22.09 -16.55
C GLU A 39 -26.47 -22.49 -15.08
N ALA A 40 -25.44 -23.27 -14.72
CA ALA A 40 -25.18 -23.70 -13.35
C ALA A 40 -24.40 -22.68 -12.48
N LEU A 41 -23.66 -21.76 -13.09
CA LEU A 41 -22.85 -20.78 -12.37
C LEU A 41 -23.67 -19.76 -11.52
N PRO A 42 -24.83 -19.26 -11.97
CA PRO A 42 -25.67 -18.36 -11.18
C PRO A 42 -26.24 -19.03 -9.91
N THR A 43 -26.62 -20.30 -9.98
CA THR A 43 -27.16 -21.05 -8.84
C THR A 43 -26.07 -21.35 -7.81
N LEU A 44 -24.85 -21.65 -8.25
CA LEU A 44 -23.68 -21.82 -7.36
C LEU A 44 -23.29 -20.52 -6.65
N ARG A 45 -23.23 -19.38 -7.37
CA ARG A 45 -22.97 -18.07 -6.75
C ARG A 45 -24.04 -17.67 -5.74
N SER A 46 -25.30 -17.99 -6.02
CA SER A 46 -26.42 -17.71 -5.11
C SER A 46 -26.36 -18.59 -3.86
N ALA A 47 -25.95 -19.85 -3.99
CA ALA A 47 -25.80 -20.79 -2.88
C ALA A 47 -24.60 -20.46 -1.96
N GLU A 48 -23.54 -19.83 -2.48
CA GLU A 48 -22.43 -19.34 -1.66
C GLU A 48 -22.84 -18.14 -0.79
N THR A 49 -23.72 -17.28 -1.30
CA THR A 49 -24.20 -16.12 -0.51
C THR A 49 -25.15 -16.50 0.63
N SER A 50 -25.84 -17.64 0.53
CA SER A 50 -26.82 -18.09 1.54
C SER A 50 -26.25 -19.04 2.61
N LYS A 51 -25.03 -19.56 2.42
CA LYS A 51 -24.32 -20.42 3.40
C LYS A 51 -23.34 -19.68 4.31
N ALA A 52 -23.34 -18.35 4.30
CA ALA A 52 -22.68 -17.58 5.34
C ALA A 52 -23.54 -17.62 6.62
N THR A 53 -23.44 -18.70 7.39
CA THR A 53 -23.96 -18.78 8.75
C THR A 53 -23.28 -17.70 9.58
N SER A 54 -23.95 -16.57 9.79
CA SER A 54 -23.47 -15.45 10.57
C SER A 54 -23.49 -15.80 12.07
N SER A 55 -22.51 -16.56 12.53
CA SER A 55 -22.11 -16.62 13.94
C SER A 55 -21.01 -15.61 14.26
N GLY A 56 -20.93 -14.51 13.50
CA GLY A 56 -20.12 -13.37 13.84
C GLY A 56 -20.88 -12.52 14.85
N GLN A 57 -20.34 -12.34 16.05
CA GLN A 57 -20.75 -11.23 16.92
C GLN A 57 -20.81 -9.96 16.06
N GLU A 58 -21.95 -9.27 16.06
CA GLU A 58 -22.05 -7.92 15.53
C GLU A 58 -21.10 -7.04 16.34
N VAL A 59 -19.88 -6.88 15.85
CA VAL A 59 -18.96 -5.86 16.35
C VAL A 59 -19.55 -4.54 15.88
N TYR A 60 -20.30 -3.89 16.76
CA TYR A 60 -20.70 -2.50 16.59
C TYR A 60 -19.42 -1.66 16.58
N PHE A 61 -18.94 -1.34 15.39
CA PHE A 61 -17.91 -0.33 15.23
C PHE A 61 -18.58 1.03 15.41
N ASN A 62 -18.24 1.73 16.49
CA ASN A 62 -18.61 3.13 16.63
C ASN A 62 -17.95 3.92 15.49
N PRO A 63 -18.71 4.65 14.66
CA PRO A 63 -18.16 5.42 13.55
C PRO A 63 -17.19 6.51 14.04
N ASP A 64 -17.34 6.96 15.29
CA ASP A 64 -16.45 7.95 15.92
C ASP A 64 -15.05 7.38 16.23
N ASP A 65 -14.93 6.10 16.60
CA ASP A 65 -13.63 5.44 16.81
C ASP A 65 -12.83 5.32 15.49
N LEU A 66 -13.52 5.16 14.36
CA LEU A 66 -12.92 5.15 13.01
C LEU A 66 -12.44 6.55 12.57
N LEU A 67 -13.08 7.62 13.07
CA LEU A 67 -12.71 9.00 12.79
C LEU A 67 -11.53 9.47 13.65
N GLU A 68 -11.45 9.02 14.90
CA GLU A 68 -10.30 9.26 15.78
C GLU A 68 -9.04 8.51 15.32
N SER A 69 -9.19 7.32 14.74
CA SER A 69 -8.13 6.67 13.97
C SER A 69 -7.94 7.41 12.64
N ARG A 70 -7.43 8.64 12.68
CA ARG A 70 -6.97 9.34 11.47
C ARG A 70 -6.04 8.39 10.74
N VAL A 71 -6.49 7.92 9.59
CA VAL A 71 -5.69 7.07 8.72
C VAL A 71 -4.40 7.85 8.43
N ASP A 72 -3.28 7.37 8.96
CA ASP A 72 -1.97 7.97 8.72
C ASP A 72 -1.63 7.77 7.24
N ALA A 73 -2.01 8.76 6.43
CA ALA A 73 -1.83 8.77 4.99
C ALA A 73 -0.35 8.65 4.61
N ASP A 74 0.55 9.16 5.45
CA ASP A 74 2.00 9.05 5.23
C ASP A 74 2.43 7.60 5.43
N SER A 75 1.91 6.90 6.45
CA SER A 75 2.18 5.47 6.61
C SER A 75 1.66 4.61 5.44
N ILE A 76 0.53 4.99 4.85
CA ILE A 76 -0.02 4.30 3.67
C ILE A 76 0.86 4.57 2.45
N ARG A 77 1.29 5.83 2.24
CA ARG A 77 2.15 6.19 1.11
C ARG A 77 3.55 5.59 1.22
N ALA A 78 4.11 5.54 2.44
CA ALA A 78 5.39 4.92 2.71
C ALA A 78 5.37 3.41 2.44
N ARG A 79 4.22 2.76 2.59
CA ARG A 79 4.05 1.32 2.37
C ARG A 79 4.39 0.93 0.94
N GLY A 80 5.55 0.31 0.76
CA GLY A 80 6.00 -0.32 -0.49
C GLY A 80 7.10 0.44 -1.23
N PHE A 81 7.31 1.73 -0.94
CA PHE A 81 8.37 2.52 -1.57
C PHE A 81 9.46 2.97 -0.59
N LEU A 82 9.08 3.44 0.60
CA LEU A 82 10.04 3.94 1.59
C LEU A 82 10.55 2.81 2.49
N LYS A 83 11.78 2.99 2.99
CA LYS A 83 12.45 2.03 3.88
C LYS A 83 11.68 1.82 5.19
N HIS A 84 11.10 2.89 5.72
CA HIS A 84 10.37 2.88 6.98
C HIS A 84 8.96 3.36 6.77
N ARG A 85 8.00 2.62 7.34
CA ARG A 85 6.58 2.95 7.28
C ARG A 85 6.20 4.05 8.27
N HIS A 86 6.82 4.03 9.45
CA HIS A 86 6.51 4.91 10.56
C HIS A 86 7.69 5.85 10.83
N ASN A 87 7.36 7.05 11.29
CA ASN A 87 8.33 8.01 11.78
C ASN A 87 8.92 7.52 13.10
N TYR A 88 10.21 7.77 13.30
CA TYR A 88 10.88 7.54 14.56
C TYR A 88 11.55 8.85 15.00
N THR A 89 11.23 9.26 16.22
CA THR A 89 11.84 10.43 16.88
C THR A 89 12.65 9.91 18.07
N PRO A 90 13.97 10.17 18.10
CA PRO A 90 14.81 9.71 19.20
C PRO A 90 14.42 10.44 20.48
N SER A 91 14.38 9.71 21.59
CA SER A 91 14.25 10.30 22.92
C SER A 91 15.61 10.88 23.34
N LEU A 92 15.63 11.96 24.14
CA LEU A 92 16.87 12.52 24.67
C LEU A 92 17.67 11.47 25.47
N ASP A 93 16.98 10.56 26.17
CA ASP A 93 17.58 9.54 27.03
C ASP A 93 17.87 8.21 26.28
N VAL A 94 18.02 8.22 24.95
CA VAL A 94 18.26 7.00 24.17
C VAL A 94 19.51 6.27 24.66
N GLN A 95 20.60 6.99 24.87
CA GLN A 95 21.87 6.41 25.31
C GLN A 95 21.73 5.69 26.66
N GLU A 96 21.18 6.36 27.67
CA GLU A 96 20.98 5.77 29.01
C GLU A 96 20.07 4.53 28.97
N LYS A 97 18.99 4.58 28.19
CA LYS A 97 18.05 3.46 28.04
C LYS A 97 18.71 2.25 27.38
N VAL A 98 19.53 2.47 26.36
CA VAL A 98 20.28 1.41 25.68
C VAL A 98 21.36 0.83 26.60
N GLU A 99 22.11 1.69 27.30
CA GLU A 99 23.13 1.25 28.26
C GLU A 99 22.52 0.42 29.40
N ASN A 100 21.40 0.87 29.98
CA ASN A 100 20.69 0.15 31.03
C ASN A 100 20.15 -1.20 30.54
N ALA A 101 19.63 -1.25 29.31
CA ALA A 101 19.19 -2.49 28.69
C ALA A 101 20.36 -3.46 28.46
N ALA A 102 21.49 -2.96 27.96
CA ALA A 102 22.70 -3.74 27.72
C ALA A 102 23.32 -4.27 29.02
N LYS A 103 23.47 -3.43 30.07
CA LYS A 103 23.95 -3.83 31.40
C LYS A 103 23.11 -4.99 31.97
N SER A 104 21.79 -4.86 31.90
CA SER A 104 20.87 -5.89 32.37
C SER A 104 21.07 -7.24 31.66
N ILE A 105 21.27 -7.24 30.34
CA ILE A 105 21.43 -8.48 29.56
C ILE A 105 22.83 -9.07 29.74
N LEU A 106 23.88 -8.24 29.72
CA LEU A 106 25.26 -8.69 29.95
C LEU A 106 25.43 -9.30 31.34
N SER A 107 24.80 -8.71 32.37
CA SER A 107 24.78 -9.28 33.72
C SER A 107 24.08 -10.65 33.78
N ALA A 108 23.00 -10.84 33.03
CA ALA A 108 22.28 -12.12 32.94
C ALA A 108 23.13 -13.18 32.23
N ALA A 109 23.86 -12.78 31.19
CA ALA A 109 24.79 -13.64 30.45
C ALA A 109 26.12 -13.90 31.18
N LYS A 110 26.34 -13.30 32.37
CA LYS A 110 27.57 -13.40 33.18
C LYS A 110 28.83 -12.92 32.45
N ILE A 111 28.69 -11.98 31.52
CA ILE A 111 29.81 -11.40 30.77
C ILE A 111 30.31 -10.19 31.55
N LYS A 112 31.61 -10.18 31.89
CA LYS A 112 32.26 -9.03 32.52
C LYS A 112 32.85 -8.14 31.42
N THR A 113 32.37 -6.91 31.34
CA THR A 113 32.90 -5.91 30.41
C THR A 113 33.20 -4.63 31.20
N GLU A 114 34.36 -4.02 30.95
CA GLU A 114 34.77 -2.76 31.59
C GLU A 114 33.94 -1.60 31.03
N ASP A 115 33.77 -1.54 29.70
CA ASP A 115 32.92 -0.58 29.00
C ASP A 115 31.78 -1.26 28.24
N VAL A 116 30.55 -0.90 28.58
CA VAL A 116 29.34 -1.50 27.99
C VAL A 116 29.13 -1.06 26.54
N LEU A 117 29.51 0.17 26.20
CA LEU A 117 29.29 0.76 24.86
C LEU A 117 30.21 0.13 23.81
N GLU A 118 31.47 -0.10 24.18
CA GLU A 118 32.48 -0.70 23.29
C GLU A 118 32.43 -2.24 23.31
N TYR A 119 31.44 -2.83 24.00
CA TYR A 119 31.22 -4.27 23.96
C TYR A 119 30.93 -4.73 22.53
N LYS A 120 31.82 -5.58 22.00
CA LYS A 120 31.70 -6.18 20.68
C LYS A 120 30.89 -7.48 20.76
N PHE A 121 29.89 -7.61 19.89
CA PHE A 121 29.13 -8.85 19.75
C PHE A 121 30.01 -9.94 19.13
N GLU A 122 30.00 -11.14 19.73
CA GLU A 122 30.76 -12.29 19.20
C GLU A 122 30.16 -12.82 17.90
N ASP A 123 31.02 -13.03 16.90
CA ASP A 123 30.62 -13.66 15.64
C ASP A 123 30.19 -15.11 15.88
N GLY A 124 28.95 -15.43 15.47
CA GLY A 124 28.37 -16.76 15.62
C GLY A 124 27.54 -16.97 16.90
N LYS A 125 27.65 -16.10 17.92
CA LYS A 125 26.80 -16.13 19.13
C LYS A 125 25.93 -14.89 19.24
N ASN A 126 24.81 -14.92 18.53
CA ASN A 126 23.90 -13.77 18.42
C ASN A 126 22.82 -13.69 19.51
N GLU A 127 22.88 -14.50 20.56
CA GLU A 127 21.83 -14.56 21.60
C GLU A 127 21.69 -13.22 22.34
N VAL A 128 22.80 -12.67 22.83
CA VAL A 128 22.86 -11.36 23.52
C VAL A 128 22.38 -10.24 22.59
N LYS A 129 22.85 -10.23 21.34
CA LYS A 129 22.45 -9.26 20.32
C LYS A 129 20.96 -9.33 20.03
N PHE A 130 20.41 -10.53 19.87
CA PHE A 130 19.00 -10.75 19.61
C PHE A 130 18.12 -10.30 20.79
N GLU A 131 18.49 -10.65 22.01
CA GLU A 131 17.74 -10.26 23.21
C GLU A 131 17.75 -8.74 23.40
N LEU A 132 18.91 -8.10 23.20
CA LEU A 132 19.05 -6.65 23.28
C LEU A 132 18.15 -5.95 22.26
N LEU A 133 18.25 -6.32 20.97
CA LEU A 133 17.44 -5.72 19.92
C LEU A 133 15.94 -6.00 20.10
N THR A 134 15.56 -7.16 20.65
CA THR A 134 14.16 -7.46 20.96
C THR A 134 13.63 -6.58 22.08
N LYS A 135 14.42 -6.34 23.13
CA LYS A 135 14.05 -5.46 24.24
C LYS A 135 13.95 -4.00 23.77
N LEU A 136 14.94 -3.52 23.01
CA LEU A 136 14.97 -2.15 22.47
C LEU A 136 13.88 -1.92 21.42
N GLY A 137 13.65 -2.89 20.53
CA GLY A 137 12.60 -2.81 19.51
C GLY A 137 11.19 -2.69 20.10
N ARG A 138 10.95 -3.33 21.26
CA ARG A 138 9.70 -3.16 22.02
C ARG A 138 9.64 -1.82 22.76
N LEU A 139 10.77 -1.36 23.32
CA LEU A 139 10.84 -0.12 24.08
C LEU A 139 10.61 1.11 23.18
N PHE A 140 11.30 1.16 22.04
CA PHE A 140 11.23 2.29 21.10
C PHE A 140 10.18 2.13 20.01
N ASN A 141 9.52 0.96 19.91
CA ASN A 141 8.64 0.60 18.80
C ASN A 141 9.31 0.77 17.41
N HIS A 142 10.63 0.69 17.36
CA HIS A 142 11.44 0.87 16.16
C HIS A 142 12.39 -0.31 15.99
N TRP A 143 12.21 -1.03 14.88
CA TRP A 143 12.96 -2.25 14.59
C TRP A 143 14.01 -1.99 13.51
N PRO A 144 15.25 -2.47 13.70
CA PRO A 144 16.26 -2.40 12.66
C PRO A 144 15.90 -3.32 11.49
N GLY A 145 16.17 -2.86 10.27
CA GLY A 145 16.04 -3.69 9.07
C GLY A 145 17.18 -4.72 8.95
N ASN A 146 16.94 -5.80 8.22
CA ASN A 146 17.91 -6.90 8.05
C ASN A 146 19.30 -6.44 7.58
N ALA A 147 19.34 -5.46 6.66
CA ALA A 147 20.60 -4.89 6.17
C ALA A 147 21.42 -4.18 7.27
N LYS A 148 20.74 -3.56 8.25
CA LYS A 148 21.41 -2.86 9.36
C LYS A 148 21.92 -3.82 10.44
N LEU A 149 21.32 -5.00 10.59
CA LEU A 149 21.76 -6.00 11.57
C LEU A 149 23.20 -6.46 11.35
N LEU A 150 23.68 -6.51 10.10
CA LEU A 150 25.06 -6.84 9.78
C LEU A 150 26.05 -5.81 10.33
N HIS A 151 25.66 -4.54 10.37
CA HIS A 151 26.51 -3.43 10.80
C HIS A 151 26.51 -3.17 12.31
N PHE A 152 25.79 -3.99 13.09
CA PHE A 152 25.83 -3.90 14.55
C PHE A 152 26.95 -4.79 15.08
N GLU A 153 28.16 -4.24 15.16
CA GLU A 153 29.32 -4.90 15.73
C GLU A 153 29.43 -4.62 17.24
N THR A 154 29.06 -3.41 17.66
CA THR A 154 29.17 -2.93 19.03
C THR A 154 27.83 -2.40 19.57
N VAL A 155 27.73 -2.27 20.90
CA VAL A 155 26.56 -1.62 21.54
C VAL A 155 26.45 -0.15 21.13
N LYS A 156 27.58 0.52 20.89
CA LYS A 156 27.64 1.89 20.36
C LYS A 156 26.94 2.02 19.02
N ASP A 157 27.13 1.08 18.09
CA ASP A 157 26.43 1.09 16.80
C ASP A 157 24.90 1.03 16.96
N VAL A 158 24.43 0.36 18.01
CA VAL A 158 23.01 0.29 18.37
C VAL A 158 22.52 1.63 18.92
N VAL A 159 23.32 2.29 19.77
CA VAL A 159 23.03 3.65 20.26
C VAL A 159 22.94 4.63 19.09
N ASP A 160 23.91 4.61 18.17
CA ASP A 160 23.94 5.49 17.01
C ASP A 160 22.70 5.29 16.13
N PHE A 161 22.29 4.05 15.91
CA PHE A 161 21.06 3.73 15.17
C PHE A 161 19.81 4.33 15.83
N TYR A 162 19.61 4.12 17.13
CA TYR A 162 18.46 4.67 17.84
C TYR A 162 18.57 6.19 18.10
N SER A 163 19.74 6.79 17.91
CA SER A 163 19.90 8.25 17.98
C SER A 163 19.54 8.92 16.66
N THR A 164 19.52 8.17 15.54
CA THR A 164 19.15 8.72 14.24
C THR A 164 17.63 8.82 14.05
N PRO A 165 17.07 10.01 13.77
CA PRO A 165 15.65 10.16 13.47
C PRO A 165 15.32 9.58 12.09
N VAL A 166 14.10 9.07 11.94
CA VAL A 166 13.62 8.50 10.69
C VAL A 166 12.31 9.16 10.29
N GLN A 167 12.24 9.57 9.02
CA GLN A 167 11.04 10.14 8.42
C GLN A 167 10.48 9.21 7.33
N ASN A 168 9.15 9.14 7.25
CA ASN A 168 8.35 8.35 6.32
C ASN A 168 7.82 9.19 5.14
N ILE A 169 8.43 10.35 4.90
CA ILE A 169 8.11 11.25 3.80
C ILE A 169 9.29 11.33 2.82
N THR A 170 8.98 11.59 1.56
CA THR A 170 10.00 11.85 0.53
C THR A 170 10.53 13.27 0.67
N SER A 171 11.70 13.54 0.07
CA SER A 171 12.25 14.90 -0.03
C SER A 171 11.26 15.88 -0.70
N TYR A 172 10.51 15.42 -1.70
CA TYR A 172 9.46 16.21 -2.34
C TYR A 172 8.34 16.59 -1.38
N SER A 173 7.79 15.62 -0.65
CA SER A 173 6.76 15.88 0.36
C SER A 173 7.27 16.82 1.46
N GLN A 174 8.51 16.64 1.90
CA GLN A 174 9.13 17.52 2.89
C GLN A 174 9.24 18.96 2.37
N MET A 175 9.68 19.15 1.12
CA MET A 175 9.78 20.46 0.49
C MET A 175 8.40 21.11 0.31
N ALA A 176 7.39 20.35 -0.15
CA ALA A 176 6.03 20.86 -0.35
C ALA A 176 5.40 21.37 0.96
N ARG A 177 5.65 20.65 2.06
CA ARG A 177 5.15 20.97 3.40
C ARG A 177 6.00 21.99 4.15
N SER A 178 7.22 22.26 3.69
CA SER A 178 8.11 23.19 4.36
C SER A 178 7.51 24.61 4.40
N GLU A 179 7.69 25.28 5.53
CA GLU A 179 7.31 26.68 5.72
C GLU A 179 8.32 27.63 5.05
N ASN A 180 9.57 27.18 4.88
CA ASN A 180 10.68 27.94 4.30
C ASN A 180 10.65 28.06 2.76
N LYS A 181 9.47 27.93 2.14
CA LYS A 181 9.33 28.10 0.69
C LYS A 181 9.21 29.58 0.33
N PRO A 182 9.83 30.03 -0.77
CA PRO A 182 9.71 31.42 -1.19
C PRO A 182 8.26 31.70 -1.63
N LYS A 183 7.79 32.93 -1.42
CA LYS A 183 6.37 33.32 -1.61
C LYS A 183 5.83 33.09 -3.02
N ASN A 184 6.71 33.06 -4.01
CA ASN A 184 6.39 32.83 -5.42
C ASN A 184 6.39 31.36 -5.83
N VAL A 185 6.66 30.41 -4.91
CA VAL A 185 6.72 28.98 -5.22
C VAL A 185 5.61 28.25 -4.48
N HIS A 186 4.73 27.62 -5.27
CA HIS A 186 3.68 26.74 -4.78
C HIS A 186 3.94 25.31 -5.27
N ILE A 187 4.12 24.37 -4.34
CA ILE A 187 4.41 22.97 -4.63
C ILE A 187 3.21 22.14 -4.22
N LEU A 188 2.66 21.38 -5.16
CA LEU A 188 1.52 20.50 -4.92
C LEU A 188 2.01 19.13 -4.46
N GLU A 189 1.81 18.80 -3.18
CA GLU A 189 2.25 17.50 -2.65
C GLU A 189 1.55 16.32 -3.35
N GLN A 190 0.25 16.45 -3.58
CA GLN A 190 -0.52 15.44 -4.28
C GLN A 190 -0.57 15.78 -5.77
N ALA A 191 -0.23 14.79 -6.61
CA ALA A 191 -0.39 14.93 -8.04
C ALA A 191 -1.87 15.13 -8.39
N VAL A 192 -2.19 16.29 -8.95
CA VAL A 192 -3.50 16.53 -9.56
C VAL A 192 -3.45 16.11 -11.01
N ARG A 193 -4.51 15.42 -11.44
CA ARG A 193 -4.71 15.08 -12.84
C ARG A 193 -5.70 16.06 -13.46
N PHE A 194 -5.37 16.59 -14.62
CA PHE A 194 -6.25 17.45 -15.39
C PHE A 194 -6.90 16.62 -16.49
N ASN A 195 -8.10 16.10 -16.25
CA ASN A 195 -8.82 15.28 -17.20
C ASN A 195 -10.04 16.07 -17.71
N PRO A 196 -10.28 16.13 -19.03
CA PRO A 196 -11.37 16.94 -19.59
C PRO A 196 -12.77 16.57 -19.10
N GLU A 197 -12.95 15.32 -18.69
CA GLU A 197 -14.23 14.87 -18.18
C GLU A 197 -14.47 15.24 -16.71
N ASP A 198 -13.43 15.70 -15.99
CA ASP A 198 -13.51 16.07 -14.58
C ASP A 198 -14.02 17.52 -14.45
N THR A 199 -15.24 17.77 -14.95
CA THR A 199 -15.86 19.10 -15.00
C THR A 199 -16.16 19.68 -13.61
N GLU A 200 -16.32 18.80 -12.61
CA GLU A 200 -16.60 19.18 -11.22
C GLU A 200 -15.33 19.52 -10.41
N MET A 201 -14.14 19.23 -10.94
CA MET A 201 -12.88 19.59 -10.26
C MET A 201 -12.58 21.08 -10.44
N TYR A 202 -11.63 21.62 -9.66
CA TYR A 202 -11.27 23.05 -9.68
C TYR A 202 -10.83 23.56 -11.07
N HIS A 203 -10.41 22.65 -11.95
CA HIS A 203 -9.97 22.98 -13.31
C HIS A 203 -11.10 22.92 -14.35
N GLY A 204 -12.33 22.52 -13.96
CA GLY A 204 -13.51 22.60 -14.82
C GLY A 204 -13.40 21.83 -16.14
N GLY A 205 -12.66 20.71 -16.16
CA GLY A 205 -12.37 19.97 -17.40
C GLY A 205 -11.34 20.64 -18.33
N VAL A 206 -10.69 21.73 -17.90
CA VAL A 206 -9.62 22.36 -18.67
C VAL A 206 -8.29 21.66 -18.37
N THR A 207 -7.63 21.16 -19.41
CA THR A 207 -6.30 20.56 -19.29
C THR A 207 -5.22 21.64 -19.12
N ALA A 208 -4.31 21.45 -18.17
CA ALA A 208 -3.11 22.28 -18.04
C ALA A 208 -2.03 21.98 -19.10
N PHE A 209 -2.18 20.87 -19.83
CA PHE A 209 -1.19 20.36 -20.79
C PHE A 209 -1.81 20.30 -22.20
N PRO A 210 -1.75 21.40 -22.99
CA PRO A 210 -2.17 21.37 -24.38
C PRO A 210 -1.17 20.58 -25.25
N GLY A 211 -1.66 19.88 -26.27
CA GLY A 211 -0.84 19.13 -27.24
C GLY A 211 -0.26 17.80 -26.74
N THR A 212 0.16 17.72 -25.48
CA THR A 212 0.63 16.48 -24.84
C THR A 212 -0.30 16.09 -23.70
N GLY A 213 -1.09 15.03 -23.92
CA GLY A 213 -1.99 14.50 -22.90
C GLY A 213 -1.24 13.84 -21.75
N GLY A 214 -1.95 13.62 -20.64
CA GLY A 214 -1.41 12.85 -19.52
C GLY A 214 -1.23 11.38 -19.90
N GLU A 215 -0.01 10.98 -20.25
CA GLU A 215 0.34 9.58 -20.51
C GLU A 215 0.35 8.77 -19.22
N VAL A 216 -0.24 7.57 -19.25
CA VAL A 216 -0.25 6.65 -18.12
C VAL A 216 0.61 5.44 -18.46
N PHE A 217 1.79 5.34 -17.85
CA PHE A 217 2.80 4.36 -18.27
C PHE A 217 2.50 2.91 -17.85
N SER A 218 2.07 2.66 -16.60
CA SER A 218 1.94 1.29 -16.10
C SER A 218 0.60 0.62 -16.45
N LEU A 219 0.59 -0.69 -16.75
CA LEU A 219 -0.64 -1.44 -17.04
C LEU A 219 -1.70 -1.32 -15.94
N ARG A 220 -1.27 -1.40 -14.66
CA ARG A 220 -2.16 -1.21 -13.52
C ARG A 220 -2.80 0.17 -13.55
N GLN A 221 -2.02 1.22 -13.80
CA GLN A 221 -2.53 2.58 -13.83
C GLN A 221 -3.39 2.82 -15.06
N LYS A 222 -3.09 2.24 -16.24
CA LYS A 222 -3.96 2.33 -17.43
C LYS A 222 -5.36 1.79 -17.16
N ARG A 223 -5.48 0.76 -16.31
CA ARG A 223 -6.79 0.24 -15.86
C ARG A 223 -7.53 1.19 -14.91
N LEU A 224 -6.82 1.99 -14.12
CA LEU A 224 -7.39 2.84 -13.07
C LEU A 224 -7.59 4.29 -13.53
N LEU A 225 -6.77 4.76 -14.46
CA LEU A 225 -6.65 6.16 -14.85
C LEU A 225 -6.97 6.30 -16.35
N ARG A 226 -7.79 7.29 -16.64
CA ARG A 226 -8.43 7.51 -17.95
C ARG A 226 -7.50 8.27 -18.89
N GLN A 227 -6.77 7.62 -19.79
CA GLN A 227 -5.92 8.36 -20.74
C GLN A 227 -6.79 9.22 -21.69
N PHE A 228 -6.35 10.45 -21.95
CA PHE A 228 -6.97 11.31 -22.96
C PHE A 228 -5.90 11.91 -23.86
N ARG A 229 -6.28 12.19 -25.11
CA ARG A 229 -5.43 12.87 -26.10
C ARG A 229 -5.97 14.27 -26.34
N PRO A 230 -5.34 15.32 -25.78
CA PRO A 230 -5.68 16.68 -26.15
C PRO A 230 -5.34 16.89 -27.62
N LYS A 231 -6.07 17.79 -28.29
CA LYS A 231 -5.71 18.22 -29.64
C LYS A 231 -4.27 18.74 -29.66
N LYS A 232 -3.54 18.37 -30.71
CA LYS A 232 -2.13 18.76 -30.91
C LYS A 232 -2.00 20.27 -31.13
N ASP A 233 -2.93 20.83 -31.90
CA ASP A 233 -2.94 22.23 -32.29
C ASP A 233 -4.07 22.99 -31.58
N TRP A 234 -3.74 24.17 -31.06
CA TRP A 234 -4.64 25.01 -30.26
C TRP A 234 -5.67 25.79 -31.11
N PHE A 235 -5.49 25.85 -32.43
CA PHE A 235 -6.11 26.84 -33.30
C PHE A 235 -7.27 26.34 -34.17
N ASP A 236 -7.73 25.09 -34.00
CA ASP A 236 -8.92 24.64 -34.71
C ASP A 236 -10.17 25.12 -33.97
N TYR A 237 -10.83 26.13 -34.54
CA TYR A 237 -12.06 26.81 -34.08
C TYR A 237 -13.30 25.89 -33.95
N GLU A 238 -13.14 24.57 -33.95
CA GLU A 238 -14.23 23.66 -33.65
C GLU A 238 -14.48 23.63 -32.14
N ASP A 239 -15.74 23.73 -31.73
CA ASP A 239 -16.21 23.80 -30.33
C ASP A 239 -15.76 22.63 -29.42
N GLN A 240 -15.03 21.64 -29.96
CA GLN A 240 -14.52 20.49 -29.23
C GLN A 240 -12.98 20.54 -29.17
N THR A 241 -12.44 20.76 -27.97
CA THR A 241 -10.99 20.84 -27.71
C THR A 241 -10.29 19.47 -27.61
N PHE A 242 -11.01 18.35 -27.81
CA PHE A 242 -10.51 17.00 -27.52
C PHE A 242 -10.83 15.99 -28.62
N GLU A 243 -9.93 15.04 -28.84
CA GLU A 243 -10.18 13.87 -29.70
C GLU A 243 -10.82 12.76 -28.86
N TYR A 244 -12.12 12.52 -29.04
CA TYR A 244 -12.86 11.50 -28.28
C TYR A 244 -12.54 10.04 -28.67
N SER A 245 -11.60 9.82 -29.61
CA SER A 245 -11.14 8.47 -29.90
C SER A 245 -10.48 7.88 -28.64
N LYS A 246 -11.12 6.89 -28.03
CA LYS A 246 -10.54 6.20 -26.88
C LYS A 246 -9.22 5.56 -27.30
N VAL A 247 -8.14 5.91 -26.60
CA VAL A 247 -6.80 5.31 -26.80
C VAL A 247 -6.84 3.78 -26.69
N ASP A 248 -7.82 3.28 -25.98
CA ASP A 248 -8.01 1.87 -25.63
C ASP A 248 -8.89 1.08 -26.61
N LYS A 249 -9.34 1.68 -27.72
CA LYS A 249 -10.29 1.04 -28.64
C LYS A 249 -9.83 -0.33 -29.16
N ASP A 250 -8.51 -0.51 -29.32
CA ASP A 250 -7.90 -1.74 -29.86
C ASP A 250 -7.16 -2.58 -28.80
N MET A 251 -7.28 -2.21 -27.52
CA MET A 251 -6.58 -2.93 -26.45
C MET A 251 -7.42 -4.12 -25.95
N PRO A 252 -6.80 -5.26 -25.59
CA PRO A 252 -7.48 -6.55 -25.40
C PRO A 252 -8.35 -6.62 -24.13
N TRP A 253 -8.55 -5.51 -23.43
CA TRP A 253 -9.43 -5.44 -22.28
C TRP A 253 -10.86 -5.14 -22.68
N ASP A 254 -11.78 -5.73 -21.92
CA ASP A 254 -13.20 -5.60 -22.16
C ASP A 254 -13.66 -4.13 -22.05
N PRO A 255 -14.23 -3.54 -23.11
CA PRO A 255 -14.74 -2.17 -23.09
C PRO A 255 -15.87 -1.97 -22.07
N GLU A 256 -16.51 -3.02 -21.58
CA GLU A 256 -17.43 -2.97 -20.43
C GLU A 256 -16.70 -2.79 -19.11
N VAL A 257 -15.56 -3.48 -18.90
CA VAL A 257 -14.74 -3.31 -17.70
C VAL A 257 -14.14 -1.91 -17.66
N ALA A 258 -13.67 -1.37 -18.79
CA ALA A 258 -13.23 0.02 -18.88
C ALA A 258 -14.38 1.00 -18.55
N ARG A 259 -15.58 0.81 -19.13
CA ARG A 259 -16.78 1.60 -18.79
C ARG A 259 -17.22 1.46 -17.32
N GLN A 260 -16.99 0.30 -16.71
CA GLN A 260 -17.31 0.08 -15.31
C GLN A 260 -16.30 0.75 -14.39
N MET A 261 -15.01 0.81 -14.77
CA MET A 261 -14.00 1.63 -14.07
C MET A 261 -14.31 3.13 -14.22
N ASP A 262 -14.87 3.56 -15.35
CA ASP A 262 -15.33 4.94 -15.63
C ASP A 262 -16.58 5.36 -14.81
N ARG A 263 -17.30 4.42 -14.18
CA ARG A 263 -18.63 4.67 -13.56
C ARG A 263 -18.59 5.24 -12.13
N TYR A 264 -17.42 5.32 -11.50
CA TYR A 264 -17.28 5.62 -10.07
C TYR A 264 -16.73 7.00 -9.66
N PRO A 265 -16.37 7.97 -10.53
CA PRO A 265 -15.99 9.29 -10.03
C PRO A 265 -17.19 10.05 -9.42
N ASP A 266 -18.39 9.92 -9.98
CA ASP A 266 -19.55 10.77 -9.61
C ASP A 266 -20.43 10.19 -8.49
N LYS A 267 -20.10 9.00 -7.98
CA LYS A 267 -20.95 8.24 -7.05
C LYS A 267 -20.27 8.09 -5.71
N ARG A 268 -20.76 8.83 -4.71
CA ARG A 268 -20.36 8.63 -3.32
C ARG A 268 -21.22 7.53 -2.69
N TYR A 269 -20.59 6.58 -2.00
CA TYR A 269 -21.33 5.62 -1.18
C TYR A 269 -21.87 6.35 0.05
N ASN A 270 -23.19 6.41 0.17
CA ASN A 270 -23.85 7.01 1.32
C ASN A 270 -24.06 5.92 2.38
N LEU A 271 -23.43 6.09 3.55
CA LEU A 271 -23.47 5.13 4.65
C LEU A 271 -24.85 5.01 5.29
N GLN A 272 -25.64 6.09 5.29
CA GLN A 272 -27.00 6.09 5.85
C GLN A 272 -27.99 5.37 4.94
N THR A 273 -27.93 5.63 3.64
CA THR A 273 -28.85 5.02 2.67
C THR A 273 -28.35 3.68 2.11
N LYS A 274 -27.10 3.30 2.45
CA LYS A 274 -26.38 2.10 1.95
C LYS A 274 -26.38 1.97 0.43
N LYS A 275 -26.46 3.09 -0.29
CA LYS A 275 -26.52 3.15 -1.76
C LYS A 275 -25.50 4.14 -2.29
N PHE A 276 -25.03 3.88 -3.50
CA PHE A 276 -24.24 4.87 -4.24
C PHE A 276 -25.16 5.97 -4.74
N THR A 277 -25.00 7.17 -4.19
CA THR A 277 -25.72 8.37 -4.62
C THR A 277 -24.83 9.20 -5.54
N ARG A 278 -25.39 9.70 -6.64
CA ARG A 278 -24.68 10.71 -7.44
C ARG A 278 -24.51 11.97 -6.61
N ILE A 279 -23.33 12.58 -6.67
CA ILE A 279 -23.09 13.91 -6.11
C ILE A 279 -23.99 14.86 -6.91
N ARG A 280 -24.99 15.47 -6.27
CA ARG A 280 -25.79 16.56 -6.84
C ARG A 280 -25.35 17.82 -6.11
N ASN A 281 -24.98 18.85 -6.87
CA ASN A 281 -24.84 20.21 -6.37
C ASN A 281 -26.18 20.70 -5.79
#